data_AF-A0A523NEI5-F1
#
_entry.id   AF-A0A523NEI5-F1
#
_cell.length_a   1.000
_cell.length_b   1.000
_cell.length_c   1.000
_cell.angle_alpha   90.00
_cell.angle_beta   90.00
_cell.angle_gamma   90.00
#
_symmetry.space_group_name_H-M   'P 1'
#
loop_
_entity.id
_entity.type
_entity.pdbx_description
1 polymer ?
#
loop_
_entity_poly.entity_id
_entity_poly.type
_entity_poly.pdbx_seq_one_letter_code
_entity_poly.pdbx_strand_id
1 'polypeptide(L)'
;MSKQSIALVAIVFPFVAAAPAMAGAHTWDVVEVFSNSDGTIQFIEIQECCGLPNEIGIGAGWIRSNANNNQYNFPANLPAGSTANAHILLGTVAFAALPGAPTPDHQIPANFFNTSAEPAPGVEYYVYDDFVFSVGQLPTNGKDSLNRVGPNIVAGPNSPTNFAGESGNVDACPWDLDGDGEVGIIDFLDLLGNWDNPYGINDFLDLLGSWGSC
;
A
#
# COMPACT_ATOMS: atom_id res chain seq x y z
N MET A 1 45.78 64.96 -9.11
CA MET A 1 45.09 64.30 -7.98
C MET A 1 43.95 63.47 -8.55
N SER A 2 44.16 62.15 -8.72
CA SER A 2 43.14 61.24 -9.22
C SER A 2 42.14 60.90 -8.10
N LYS A 3 40.84 60.98 -8.41
CA LYS A 3 39.77 60.51 -7.53
C LYS A 3 39.59 59.02 -7.78
N GLN A 4 39.90 58.17 -6.80
CA GLN A 4 39.54 56.76 -6.83
C GLN A 4 38.08 56.62 -6.39
N SER A 5 37.22 56.22 -7.32
CA SER A 5 35.83 55.85 -7.02
C SER A 5 35.82 54.41 -6.53
N ILE A 6 35.43 54.21 -5.26
CA ILE A 6 35.19 52.89 -4.68
C ILE A 6 33.84 52.41 -5.22
N ALA A 7 33.85 51.36 -6.04
CA ALA A 7 32.64 50.70 -6.53
C ALA A 7 32.15 49.72 -5.44
N LEU A 8 30.94 49.95 -4.94
CA LEU A 8 30.26 49.08 -3.99
C LEU A 8 29.64 47.90 -4.77
N VAL A 9 30.20 46.69 -4.63
CA VAL A 9 29.60 45.47 -5.20
C VAL A 9 28.52 44.98 -4.23
N ALA A 10 27.26 45.09 -4.63
CA ALA A 10 26.14 44.50 -3.89
C ALA A 10 26.11 42.99 -4.18
N ILE A 11 26.42 42.18 -3.17
CA ILE A 11 26.29 40.72 -3.23
C ILE A 11 24.81 40.38 -3.01
N VAL A 12 24.12 40.01 -4.09
CA VAL A 12 22.77 39.45 -4.02
C VAL A 12 22.90 37.98 -3.62
N PHE A 13 22.64 37.67 -2.35
CA PHE A 13 22.50 36.28 -1.90
C PHE A 13 21.13 35.76 -2.38
N PRO A 14 21.08 34.71 -3.22
CA PRO A 14 19.81 34.05 -3.50
C PRO A 14 19.31 33.41 -2.20
N PHE A 15 18.13 33.83 -1.75
CA PHE A 15 17.36 33.15 -0.71
C PHE A 15 16.86 31.84 -1.33
N VAL A 16 17.67 30.78 -1.24
CA VAL A 16 17.21 29.43 -1.55
C VAL A 16 16.27 29.04 -0.41
N ALA A 17 14.98 28.85 -0.71
CA ALA A 17 14.04 28.31 0.25
C ALA A 17 14.53 26.92 0.68
N ALA A 18 14.93 26.77 1.93
CA ALA A 18 15.28 25.48 2.49
C ALA A 18 14.02 24.60 2.45
N ALA A 19 14.13 23.43 1.83
CA ALA A 19 13.09 22.42 1.94
C ALA A 19 12.91 22.05 3.42
N PRO A 20 11.69 21.81 3.90
CA PRO A 20 11.49 21.33 5.26
C PRO A 20 12.28 20.02 5.45
N ALA A 21 13.12 19.96 6.48
CA ALA A 21 13.81 18.73 6.84
C ALA A 21 12.82 17.81 7.57
N MET A 22 12.54 16.63 7.00
CA MET A 22 11.75 15.58 7.65
C MET A 22 12.67 14.76 8.56
N ALA A 23 12.68 15.08 9.85
CA ALA A 23 13.44 14.30 10.83
C ALA A 23 12.58 13.16 11.37
N GLY A 24 13.11 11.94 11.37
CA GLY A 24 12.41 10.77 11.91
C GLY A 24 11.38 10.17 10.95
N ALA A 25 11.67 10.13 9.65
CA ALA A 25 10.79 9.55 8.61
C ALA A 25 11.49 8.53 7.72
N HIS A 26 12.78 8.29 7.95
CA HIS A 26 13.71 7.73 6.97
C HIS A 26 13.98 6.22 7.14
N THR A 27 13.37 5.62 8.16
CA THR A 27 13.53 4.20 8.50
C THR A 27 12.24 3.42 8.26
N TRP A 28 11.25 4.05 7.62
CA TRP A 28 10.01 3.42 7.23
C TRP A 28 10.18 2.84 5.84
N ASP A 29 10.01 1.52 5.73
CA ASP A 29 10.07 0.78 4.48
C ASP A 29 8.67 0.27 4.13
N VAL A 30 8.32 0.24 2.86
CA VAL A 30 7.12 -0.46 2.40
C VAL A 30 7.39 -1.96 2.52
N VAL A 31 6.53 -2.69 3.23
CA VAL A 31 6.74 -4.11 3.53
C VAL A 31 5.67 -5.02 2.95
N GLU A 32 4.47 -4.52 2.70
CA GLU A 32 3.39 -5.33 2.12
C GLU A 32 2.51 -4.49 1.21
N VAL A 33 2.12 -5.05 0.06
CA VAL A 33 1.14 -4.45 -0.85
C VAL A 33 0.15 -5.52 -1.33
N PHE A 34 -1.12 -5.14 -1.44
CA PHE A 34 -2.21 -6.02 -1.85
C PHE A 34 -3.16 -5.29 -2.79
N SER A 35 -3.68 -6.02 -3.76
CA SER A 35 -4.76 -5.56 -4.63
C SER A 35 -5.60 -6.75 -5.06
N ASN A 36 -6.92 -6.58 -5.08
CA ASN A 36 -7.79 -7.41 -5.90
C ASN A 36 -7.60 -7.06 -7.40
N SER A 37 -8.21 -7.82 -8.33
CA SER A 37 -7.93 -7.67 -9.77
C SER A 37 -8.41 -6.33 -10.35
N ASP A 38 -9.50 -5.77 -9.86
CA ASP A 38 -10.00 -4.46 -10.32
C ASP A 38 -9.45 -3.25 -9.55
N GLY A 39 -8.61 -3.49 -8.53
CA GLY A 39 -7.99 -2.45 -7.72
C GLY A 39 -8.93 -1.68 -6.78
N THR A 40 -10.18 -2.12 -6.59
CA THR A 40 -11.11 -1.47 -5.65
C THR A 40 -10.76 -1.77 -4.19
N ILE A 41 -10.16 -2.93 -3.92
CA ILE A 41 -9.69 -3.38 -2.61
C ILE A 41 -8.17 -3.38 -2.65
N GLN A 42 -7.55 -2.40 -2.00
CA GLN A 42 -6.10 -2.27 -1.94
C GLN A 42 -5.66 -1.90 -0.53
N PHE A 43 -4.46 -2.35 -0.17
CA PHE A 43 -3.72 -1.79 0.96
C PHE A 43 -2.23 -1.71 0.68
N ILE A 44 -1.57 -0.85 1.44
CA ILE A 44 -0.13 -0.65 1.48
C ILE A 44 0.26 -0.60 2.96
N GLU A 45 1.22 -1.41 3.35
CA GLU A 45 1.80 -1.39 4.69
C GLU A 45 3.24 -0.89 4.63
N ILE A 46 3.55 0.04 5.53
CA ILE A 46 4.92 0.46 5.79
C ILE A 46 5.32 0.12 7.24
N GLN A 47 6.58 -0.27 7.45
CA GLN A 47 7.10 -0.67 8.76
C GLN A 47 8.39 0.08 9.07
N GLU A 48 8.57 0.44 10.33
CA GLU A 48 9.87 0.91 10.83
C GLU A 48 10.87 -0.26 10.86
N CYS A 49 11.90 -0.22 10.01
CA CYS A 49 12.80 -1.33 9.73
C CYS A 49 13.74 -1.74 10.86
N CYS A 50 14.01 -0.80 11.77
CA CYS A 50 15.33 -0.72 12.39
C CYS A 50 15.28 -0.67 13.93
N GLY A 51 14.08 -0.81 14.50
CA GLY A 51 13.84 -0.76 15.94
C GLY A 51 14.09 0.64 16.52
N LEU A 52 14.02 1.69 15.71
CA LEU A 52 14.31 3.05 16.14
C LEU A 52 13.07 3.70 16.76
N PRO A 53 13.17 4.14 18.04
CA PRO A 53 12.10 4.90 18.65
C PRO A 53 12.12 6.36 18.17
N ASN A 54 10.95 6.99 18.09
CA ASN A 54 10.73 8.40 17.72
C ASN A 54 10.89 8.74 16.22
N GLU A 55 10.68 7.78 15.33
CA GLU A 55 10.53 7.99 13.88
C GLU A 55 9.10 8.46 13.56
N ILE A 56 8.70 9.58 14.20
CA ILE A 56 7.33 10.12 14.14
C ILE A 56 7.13 11.13 13.00
N GLY A 57 8.19 11.54 12.31
CA GLY A 57 8.24 12.73 11.46
C GLY A 57 7.72 12.54 10.03
N ILE A 58 6.75 11.66 9.81
CA ILE A 58 6.23 11.34 8.48
C ILE A 58 5.35 12.45 7.87
N GLY A 59 4.98 13.47 8.65
CA GLY A 59 4.10 14.55 8.20
C GLY A 59 4.71 15.33 7.04
N ALA A 60 3.85 15.70 6.07
CA ALA A 60 4.24 16.26 4.78
C ALA A 60 5.03 15.31 3.85
N GLY A 61 5.31 14.08 4.29
CA GLY A 61 5.72 12.98 3.43
C GLY A 61 4.57 12.47 2.57
N TRP A 62 4.87 11.51 1.70
CA TRP A 62 3.89 10.91 0.82
C TRP A 62 4.17 9.45 0.50
N ILE A 63 3.11 8.73 0.15
CA ILE A 63 3.16 7.47 -0.59
C ILE A 63 2.66 7.77 -1.99
N ARG A 64 3.32 7.27 -3.03
CA ARG A 64 2.96 7.53 -4.42
C ARG A 64 3.05 6.26 -5.25
N SER A 65 2.10 6.06 -6.16
CA SER A 65 2.21 4.99 -7.15
C SER A 65 3.21 5.35 -8.24
N ASN A 66 4.09 4.41 -8.58
CA ASN A 66 5.12 4.59 -9.59
C ASN A 66 4.55 4.68 -11.01
N ALA A 67 3.47 3.94 -11.28
CA ALA A 67 2.91 3.81 -12.63
C ALA A 67 1.94 4.94 -13.00
N ASN A 68 1.08 5.38 -12.07
CA ASN A 68 0.00 6.33 -12.36
C ASN A 68 0.15 7.68 -11.62
N ASN A 69 1.19 7.84 -10.79
CA ASN A 69 1.50 9.06 -10.04
C ASN A 69 0.40 9.52 -9.08
N ASN A 70 -0.55 8.65 -8.72
CA ASN A 70 -1.48 8.88 -7.62
C ASN A 70 -0.68 9.00 -6.32
N GLN A 71 -1.00 10.00 -5.49
CA GLN A 71 -0.22 10.34 -4.31
C GLN A 71 -1.12 10.58 -3.10
N TYR A 72 -0.76 9.96 -1.99
CA TYR A 72 -1.32 10.24 -0.67
C TYR A 72 -0.31 11.05 0.13
N ASN A 73 -0.73 12.19 0.67
CA ASN A 73 0.12 13.03 1.52
C ASN A 73 -0.26 12.82 2.99
N PHE A 74 0.71 12.51 3.84
CA PHE A 74 0.47 12.35 5.26
C PHE A 74 0.11 13.71 5.88
N PRO A 75 -1.06 13.82 6.54
CA PRO A 75 -1.59 15.12 6.99
C PRO A 75 -0.83 15.68 8.21
N ALA A 76 -0.18 14.82 8.99
CA ALA A 76 0.53 15.18 10.20
C ALA A 76 1.60 14.13 10.53
N ASN A 77 2.47 14.48 11.48
CA ASN A 77 3.36 13.53 12.13
C ASN A 77 2.56 12.51 12.95
N LEU A 78 3.17 11.35 13.19
CA LEU A 78 2.62 10.35 14.09
C LEU A 78 2.51 10.89 15.52
N PRO A 79 1.61 10.32 16.35
CA PRO A 79 1.58 10.58 17.77
C PRO A 79 2.94 10.31 18.42
N ALA A 80 3.28 11.08 19.47
CA ALA A 80 4.50 10.84 20.23
C ALA A 80 4.46 9.45 20.89
N GLY A 81 5.52 8.68 20.74
CA GLY A 81 5.60 7.31 21.23
C GLY A 81 6.77 6.55 20.63
N SER A 82 6.93 5.29 21.04
CA SER A 82 7.88 4.40 20.39
C SER A 82 7.33 3.97 19.05
N THR A 83 8.12 4.16 17.99
CA THR A 83 7.86 3.69 16.62
C THR A 83 8.65 2.43 16.29
N ALA A 84 9.45 1.92 17.23
CA ALA A 84 10.32 0.78 17.01
C ALA A 84 9.52 -0.44 16.51
N ASN A 85 9.78 -0.88 15.28
CA ASN A 85 9.06 -1.94 14.55
C ASN A 85 7.54 -1.72 14.43
N ALA A 86 7.08 -0.46 14.53
CA ALA A 86 5.68 -0.13 14.31
C ALA A 86 5.33 -0.21 12.82
N HIS A 87 4.04 -0.35 12.52
CA HIS A 87 3.50 -0.45 11.18
C HIS A 87 2.56 0.71 10.91
N ILE A 88 2.35 1.10 9.66
CA ILE A 88 1.29 2.03 9.26
C ILE A 88 0.58 1.41 8.08
N LEU A 89 -0.74 1.30 8.20
CA LEU A 89 -1.59 0.70 7.20
C LEU A 89 -2.37 1.77 6.44
N LEU A 90 -2.15 1.84 5.13
CA LEU A 90 -2.98 2.59 4.20
C LEU A 90 -3.92 1.62 3.49
N GLY A 91 -5.23 1.87 3.50
CA GLY A 91 -6.20 0.95 2.90
C GLY A 91 -7.35 1.67 2.20
N THR A 92 -7.95 1.01 1.21
CA THR A 92 -9.19 1.52 0.61
C THR A 92 -10.37 1.37 1.57
N VAL A 93 -11.44 2.11 1.32
CA VAL A 93 -12.69 1.97 2.09
C VAL A 93 -13.26 0.55 1.97
N ALA A 94 -13.13 -0.07 0.79
CA ALA A 94 -13.60 -1.43 0.56
C ALA A 94 -12.76 -2.45 1.34
N PHE A 95 -11.43 -2.30 1.41
CA PHE A 95 -10.57 -3.10 2.27
C PHE A 95 -10.99 -3.02 3.74
N ALA A 96 -11.19 -1.80 4.27
CA ALA A 96 -11.58 -1.61 5.67
C ALA A 96 -12.95 -2.20 6.04
N ALA A 97 -13.79 -2.51 5.04
CA ALA A 97 -15.10 -3.12 5.24
C ALA A 97 -15.06 -4.66 5.27
N LEU A 98 -13.94 -5.27 4.88
CA LEU A 98 -13.82 -6.72 4.84
C LEU A 98 -13.76 -7.32 6.26
N PRO A 99 -14.41 -8.46 6.50
CA PRO A 99 -14.19 -9.23 7.71
C PRO A 99 -12.70 -9.58 7.87
N GLY A 100 -12.16 -9.36 9.07
CA GLY A 100 -10.75 -9.65 9.36
C GLY A 100 -9.77 -8.53 9.02
N ALA A 101 -10.19 -7.47 8.32
CA ALA A 101 -9.35 -6.33 8.02
C ALA A 101 -9.02 -5.52 9.30
N PRO A 102 -7.73 -5.27 9.60
CA PRO A 102 -7.37 -4.24 10.58
C PRO A 102 -7.86 -2.88 10.09
N THR A 103 -8.23 -1.99 11.03
CA THR A 103 -8.62 -0.64 10.66
C THR A 103 -7.42 0.10 10.07
N PRO A 104 -7.45 0.62 8.82
CA PRO A 104 -6.35 1.38 8.28
C PRO A 104 -6.10 2.67 9.06
N ASP A 105 -4.83 3.03 9.23
CA ASP A 105 -4.43 4.32 9.79
C ASP A 105 -4.73 5.48 8.83
N HIS A 106 -4.67 5.19 7.52
CA HIS A 106 -4.96 6.15 6.46
C HIS A 106 -5.85 5.52 5.39
N GLN A 107 -6.84 6.30 4.94
CA GLN A 107 -7.69 5.92 3.81
C GLN A 107 -7.10 6.42 2.49
N ILE A 108 -6.97 5.51 1.53
CA ILE A 108 -6.59 5.79 0.13
C ILE A 108 -7.76 5.52 -0.82
N PRO A 109 -7.83 6.21 -1.97
CA PRO A 109 -8.85 5.91 -2.99
C PRO A 109 -8.66 4.52 -3.59
N ALA A 110 -9.73 3.93 -4.13
CA ALA A 110 -9.63 2.77 -5.01
C ALA A 110 -8.70 3.08 -6.20
N ASN A 111 -8.07 2.04 -6.74
CA ASN A 111 -7.15 2.13 -7.87
C ASN A 111 -5.97 3.09 -7.57
N PHE A 112 -5.53 3.13 -6.32
CA PHE A 112 -4.44 4.00 -5.89
C PHE A 112 -3.15 3.66 -6.63
N PHE A 113 -2.70 2.40 -6.57
CA PHE A 113 -1.56 1.94 -7.34
C PHE A 113 -1.98 0.94 -8.42
N ASN A 114 -1.23 0.94 -9.52
CA ASN A 114 -1.48 0.04 -10.63
C ASN A 114 -0.75 -1.31 -10.43
N THR A 115 -1.37 -2.41 -10.84
CA THR A 115 -0.85 -3.78 -10.70
C THR A 115 -0.26 -4.33 -12.01
N SER A 116 -0.54 -3.70 -13.15
CA SER A 116 -0.31 -4.26 -14.50
C SER A 116 0.18 -3.26 -15.56
N ALA A 117 0.43 -2.00 -15.20
CA ALA A 117 0.87 -0.96 -16.12
C ALA A 117 2.40 -0.77 -16.16
N GLU A 118 2.87 -0.16 -17.25
CA GLU A 118 4.22 0.41 -17.38
C GLU A 118 4.19 1.93 -17.07
N PRO A 119 5.21 2.49 -16.39
CA PRO A 119 6.43 1.84 -15.88
C PRO A 119 6.13 0.86 -14.75
N ALA A 120 7.11 0.01 -14.41
CA ALA A 120 6.99 -1.09 -13.44
C ALA A 120 6.08 -0.74 -12.25
N PRO A 121 5.09 -1.59 -11.93
CA PRO A 121 4.14 -1.33 -10.87
C PRO A 121 4.83 -1.30 -9.50
N GLY A 122 4.27 -0.53 -8.59
CA GLY A 122 4.88 -0.28 -7.30
C GLY A 122 4.41 0.98 -6.62
N VAL A 123 4.93 1.17 -5.42
CA VAL A 123 4.72 2.36 -4.61
C VAL A 123 6.04 2.83 -4.03
N GLU A 124 6.20 4.14 -4.01
CA GLU A 124 7.35 4.84 -3.47
C GLU A 124 6.91 5.56 -2.19
N TYR A 125 7.66 5.34 -1.10
CA TYR A 125 7.51 6.09 0.13
C TYR A 125 8.56 7.20 0.20
N TYR A 126 8.09 8.42 -0.09
CA TYR A 126 8.90 9.62 -0.18
C TYR A 126 10.21 9.35 -0.97
N VAL A 127 11.32 10.01 -0.66
CA VAL A 127 12.63 9.69 -1.28
C VAL A 127 13.38 8.56 -0.57
N TYR A 128 12.71 7.80 0.32
CA TYR A 128 13.38 6.90 1.26
C TYR A 128 13.29 5.43 0.85
N ASP A 129 12.12 4.95 0.42
CA ASP A 129 11.95 3.56 -0.02
C ASP A 129 11.12 3.46 -1.30
N ASP A 130 11.41 2.42 -2.07
CA ASP A 130 10.69 2.07 -3.28
C ASP A 130 10.37 0.57 -3.29
N PHE A 131 9.09 0.25 -3.46
CA PHE A 131 8.57 -1.11 -3.57
C PHE A 131 8.11 -1.33 -5.00
N VAL A 132 9.04 -1.75 -5.84
CA VAL A 132 8.80 -2.04 -7.26
C VAL A 132 8.70 -3.54 -7.47
N PHE A 133 7.65 -3.97 -8.14
CA PHE A 133 7.46 -5.36 -8.55
C PHE A 133 7.25 -5.45 -10.06
N SER A 134 7.39 -6.66 -10.61
CA SER A 134 7.18 -6.90 -12.05
C SER A 134 5.69 -7.00 -12.37
N VAL A 135 5.29 -6.66 -13.59
CA VAL A 135 3.93 -6.87 -14.08
C VAL A 135 3.54 -8.34 -13.92
N GLY A 136 2.38 -8.60 -13.29
CA GLY A 136 1.88 -9.94 -12.99
C GLY A 136 2.54 -10.62 -11.80
N GLN A 137 3.46 -9.95 -11.08
CA GLN A 137 4.04 -10.50 -9.85
C GLN A 137 3.07 -10.42 -8.67
N LEU A 138 2.26 -9.36 -8.59
CA LEU A 138 1.28 -9.19 -7.52
C LEU A 138 0.10 -10.14 -7.74
N PRO A 139 -0.17 -11.09 -6.82
CA PRO A 139 -1.38 -11.89 -6.87
C PRO A 139 -2.62 -11.00 -6.80
N THR A 140 -3.63 -11.35 -7.58
CA THR A 140 -4.94 -10.66 -7.59
C THR A 140 -6.10 -11.55 -7.15
N ASN A 141 -5.79 -12.72 -6.57
CA ASN A 141 -6.73 -13.74 -6.10
C ASN A 141 -7.50 -13.37 -4.82
N GLY A 142 -7.45 -12.10 -4.41
CA GLY A 142 -8.14 -11.58 -3.23
C GLY A 142 -7.61 -12.07 -1.86
N LYS A 143 -6.58 -12.92 -1.82
CA LYS A 143 -6.09 -13.56 -0.58
C LYS A 143 -4.59 -13.40 -0.36
N ASP A 144 -3.80 -13.32 -1.42
CA ASP A 144 -2.35 -13.17 -1.32
C ASP A 144 -1.91 -11.73 -1.61
N SER A 145 -0.83 -11.32 -0.96
CA SER A 145 -0.15 -10.04 -1.12
C SER A 145 1.29 -10.24 -1.59
N LEU A 146 1.99 -9.14 -1.89
CA LEU A 146 3.44 -9.15 -2.01
C LEU A 146 4.08 -8.62 -0.73
N ASN A 147 5.01 -9.40 -0.19
CA ASN A 147 5.72 -9.14 1.05
C ASN A 147 7.21 -8.89 0.78
N ARG A 148 7.79 -7.89 1.44
CA ARG A 148 9.25 -7.67 1.44
C ARG A 148 9.90 -8.64 2.42
N VAL A 149 10.81 -9.47 1.92
CA VAL A 149 11.63 -10.39 2.72
C VAL A 149 13.10 -10.12 2.41
N GLY A 150 13.69 -9.22 3.19
CA GLY A 150 15.02 -8.69 2.93
C GLY A 150 15.07 -7.97 1.57
N PRO A 151 15.97 -8.35 0.65
CA PRO A 151 16.03 -7.74 -0.67
C PRO A 151 14.98 -8.27 -1.66
N ASN A 152 14.20 -9.29 -1.28
CA ASN A 152 13.27 -9.97 -2.18
C ASN A 152 11.83 -9.52 -1.92
N ILE A 153 11.01 -9.59 -2.96
CA ILE A 153 9.55 -9.44 -2.88
C ILE A 153 8.93 -10.80 -3.21
N VAL A 154 8.14 -11.34 -2.30
CA VAL A 154 7.56 -12.69 -2.40
C VAL A 154 6.06 -12.65 -2.19
N ALA A 155 5.34 -13.49 -2.94
CA ALA A 155 3.91 -13.69 -2.72
C ALA A 155 3.67 -14.55 -1.48
N GLY A 156 2.60 -14.25 -0.75
CA GLY A 156 2.12 -15.03 0.39
C GLY A 156 0.78 -14.50 0.91
N PRO A 157 0.17 -15.17 1.89
CA PRO A 157 -1.11 -14.72 2.45
C PRO A 157 -1.00 -13.29 2.97
N ASN A 158 -2.03 -12.48 2.71
CA ASN A 158 -2.04 -11.12 3.23
C ASN A 158 -2.05 -11.11 4.77
N SER A 159 -1.22 -10.27 5.37
CA SER A 159 -1.06 -10.18 6.83
C SER A 159 -0.95 -8.75 7.37
N PRO A 160 -1.80 -7.80 6.91
CA PRO A 160 -1.61 -6.40 7.22
C PRO A 160 -1.61 -6.12 8.72
N THR A 161 -0.83 -5.13 9.15
CA THR A 161 -0.75 -4.64 10.52
C THR A 161 -0.85 -3.12 10.56
N ASN A 162 -1.72 -2.57 11.42
CA ASN A 162 -1.86 -1.12 11.60
C ASN A 162 -0.95 -0.57 12.71
N PHE A 163 -0.94 0.76 12.89
CA PHE A 163 -0.12 1.42 13.91
C PHE A 163 -0.51 1.10 15.34
N ALA A 164 -1.74 0.63 15.57
CA ALA A 164 -2.17 0.10 16.87
C ALA A 164 -1.65 -1.32 17.15
N GLY A 165 -1.00 -1.97 16.17
CA GLY A 165 -0.51 -3.35 16.25
C GLY A 165 -1.61 -4.38 16.04
N GLU A 166 -2.77 -3.98 15.54
CA GLU A 166 -3.82 -4.91 15.12
C GLU A 166 -3.42 -5.50 13.77
N SER A 167 -3.44 -6.83 13.69
CA SER A 167 -3.12 -7.58 12.47
C SER A 167 -4.25 -8.54 12.13
N GLY A 168 -4.36 -8.87 10.85
CA GLY A 168 -5.42 -9.72 10.32
C GLY A 168 -5.08 -10.27 8.94
N ASN A 169 -6.04 -10.94 8.33
CA ASN A 169 -6.03 -11.31 6.93
C ASN A 169 -7.43 -11.09 6.37
N VAL A 170 -7.52 -10.80 5.08
CA VAL A 170 -8.77 -10.60 4.36
C VAL A 170 -8.93 -11.62 3.24
N ASP A 171 -10.17 -11.89 2.89
CA ASP A 171 -10.54 -12.57 1.66
C ASP A 171 -11.45 -11.63 0.87
N ALA A 172 -10.87 -11.00 -0.15
CA ALA A 172 -11.57 -10.06 -1.02
C ALA A 172 -12.38 -10.79 -2.11
N CYS A 173 -12.18 -12.09 -2.29
CA CYS A 173 -12.87 -12.88 -3.29
C CYS A 173 -13.17 -14.31 -2.78
N PRO A 174 -14.09 -14.45 -1.81
CA PRO A 174 -14.36 -15.75 -1.19
C PRO A 174 -14.97 -16.77 -2.15
N TRP A 175 -15.54 -16.31 -3.26
CA TRP A 175 -16.16 -17.14 -4.29
C TRP A 175 -15.26 -17.40 -5.51
N ASP A 176 -14.03 -16.90 -5.49
CA ASP A 176 -12.94 -17.36 -6.35
C ASP A 176 -12.35 -18.61 -5.67
N LEU A 177 -12.87 -19.77 -6.08
CA LEU A 177 -12.61 -21.08 -5.53
C LEU A 177 -11.34 -21.69 -6.11
N ASP A 178 -10.99 -21.36 -7.36
CA ASP A 178 -9.79 -21.87 -8.02
C ASP A 178 -8.57 -20.93 -7.91
N GLY A 179 -8.78 -19.69 -7.46
CA GLY A 179 -7.76 -18.69 -7.14
C GLY A 179 -7.25 -17.93 -8.37
N ASP A 180 -8.01 -17.87 -9.46
CA ASP A 180 -7.59 -17.23 -10.71
C ASP A 180 -7.87 -15.72 -10.76
N GLY A 181 -8.57 -15.17 -9.77
CA GLY A 181 -8.95 -13.76 -9.68
C GLY A 181 -10.27 -13.42 -10.38
N GLU A 182 -11.04 -14.41 -10.83
CA GLU A 182 -12.39 -14.23 -11.35
C GLU A 182 -13.37 -15.20 -10.66
N VAL A 183 -14.59 -14.74 -10.42
CA VAL A 183 -15.72 -15.63 -10.08
C VAL A 183 -16.46 -15.94 -11.36
N GLY A 184 -16.36 -17.18 -11.81
CA GLY A 184 -16.82 -17.59 -13.13
C GLY A 184 -17.29 -19.03 -13.22
N ILE A 185 -17.16 -19.56 -14.43
CA ILE A 185 -17.67 -20.88 -14.77
C ILE A 185 -16.89 -22.00 -14.08
N ILE A 186 -15.60 -21.79 -13.81
CA ILE A 186 -14.77 -22.79 -13.15
C ILE A 186 -15.17 -22.88 -11.68
N ASP A 187 -15.35 -21.76 -10.99
CA ASP A 187 -15.86 -21.73 -9.61
C ASP A 187 -17.25 -22.33 -9.49
N PHE A 188 -18.12 -22.05 -10.46
CA PHE A 188 -19.42 -22.69 -10.49
C PHE A 188 -19.32 -24.22 -10.60
N LEU A 189 -18.42 -24.71 -11.45
CA LEU A 189 -18.19 -26.15 -11.61
C LEU A 189 -17.56 -26.76 -10.34
N ASP A 190 -16.67 -26.05 -9.67
CA ASP A 190 -16.07 -26.47 -8.40
C ASP A 190 -17.10 -26.51 -7.27
N LEU A 191 -17.99 -25.51 -7.21
CA LEU A 191 -19.11 -25.48 -6.28
C LEU A 191 -20.04 -26.69 -6.51
N LEU A 192 -20.41 -26.96 -7.78
CA LEU A 192 -21.25 -28.11 -8.12
C LEU A 192 -20.54 -29.44 -7.83
N GLY A 193 -19.24 -29.52 -8.06
CA GLY A 193 -18.42 -30.70 -7.75
C GLY A 193 -18.40 -31.05 -6.26
N ASN A 194 -18.64 -30.06 -5.39
CA ASN A 194 -18.67 -30.18 -3.94
C ASN A 194 -20.06 -29.84 -3.35
N TRP A 195 -21.14 -30.11 -4.10
CA TRP A 195 -22.51 -29.88 -3.65
C TRP A 195 -22.86 -30.75 -2.44
N ASP A 196 -23.69 -30.21 -1.54
CA ASP A 196 -24.12 -30.75 -0.24
C ASP A 196 -23.06 -30.70 0.88
N ASN A 197 -21.76 -30.72 0.54
CA ASN A 197 -20.67 -30.51 1.49
C ASN A 197 -19.38 -30.04 0.78
N PRO A 198 -18.90 -28.80 0.99
CA PRO A 198 -19.38 -27.81 1.95
C PRO A 198 -20.48 -26.88 1.42
N TYR A 199 -20.85 -26.96 0.14
CA TYR A 199 -21.70 -25.95 -0.51
C TYR A 199 -23.15 -26.39 -0.68
N GLY A 200 -24.05 -25.43 -0.69
CA GLY A 200 -25.46 -25.62 -1.00
C GLY A 200 -26.05 -24.47 -1.80
N ILE A 201 -27.38 -24.35 -1.71
CA ILE A 201 -28.13 -23.41 -2.55
C ILE A 201 -27.80 -21.95 -2.25
N ASN A 202 -27.49 -21.59 -1.00
CA ASN A 202 -27.15 -20.22 -0.65
C ASN A 202 -25.78 -19.83 -1.21
N ASP A 203 -24.80 -20.72 -1.11
CA ASP A 203 -23.46 -20.52 -1.66
C ASP A 203 -23.51 -20.35 -3.18
N PHE A 204 -24.37 -21.11 -3.86
CA PHE A 204 -24.61 -20.91 -5.28
C PHE A 204 -25.17 -19.53 -5.62
N LEU A 205 -26.13 -19.05 -4.84
CA LEU A 205 -26.70 -17.71 -5.04
C LEU A 205 -25.66 -16.61 -4.77
N ASP A 206 -24.81 -16.81 -3.76
CA ASP A 206 -23.75 -15.87 -3.42
C ASP A 206 -22.66 -15.84 -4.50
N LEU A 207 -22.27 -17.01 -5.05
CA LEU A 207 -21.37 -17.12 -6.20
C LEU A 207 -21.94 -16.38 -7.42
N LEU A 208 -23.21 -16.62 -7.78
CA LEU A 208 -23.85 -15.91 -8.89
C LEU A 208 -23.93 -14.39 -8.65
N GLY A 209 -24.13 -13.97 -7.40
CA GLY A 209 -24.12 -12.57 -7.01
C GLY A 209 -22.74 -11.91 -7.14
N SER A 210 -21.68 -12.71 -7.18
CA SER A 210 -20.29 -12.26 -7.19
C SER A 210 -19.62 -12.44 -8.56
N TRP A 211 -20.36 -12.85 -9.60
CA TRP A 211 -19.82 -13.18 -10.91
C TRP A 211 -19.06 -12.02 -11.57
N GLY A 212 -17.85 -12.31 -12.06
CA GLY A 212 -16.96 -11.35 -12.72
C GLY A 212 -15.58 -11.30 -12.07
N SER A 213 -14.82 -10.26 -12.39
CA SER A 213 -13.52 -10.05 -11.76
C SER A 213 -13.68 -9.84 -10.26
N CYS A 214 -12.76 -10.43 -9.50
CA CYS A 214 -12.42 -9.92 -8.20
C CYS A 214 -11.82 -8.51 -8.35
#